data_AF-A0A4V6C6B2-F1
#
_entry.id   AF-A0A4V6C6B2-F1
#
_cell.length_a   1.000
_cell.length_b   1.000
_cell.length_c   1.000
_cell.angle_alpha   90.00
_cell.angle_beta   90.00
_cell.angle_gamma   90.00
#
_symmetry.space_group_name_H-M   'P 1'
#
loop_
_entity.id
_entity.type
_entity.pdbx_description
1 polymer ?
#
loop_
_entity_poly.entity_id
_entity_poly.type
_entity_poly.pdbx_seq_one_letter_code
_entity_poly.pdbx_strand_id
1 'polypeptide(L)' 'QSVRKLDNNTVEFRLTQPDASFLWHLATHYASVMSAEYATQLAKQDRQELLDRQPVGTGPFLLSENRAGQYIRLQR' A
#
# COMPACT_ATOMS: atom_id res chain seq x y z
N GLN A 1 -19.30 -4.23 7.75
CA GLN A 1 -18.23 -3.22 7.55
C GLN A 1 -18.10 -2.93 6.06
N SER A 2 -17.70 -1.72 5.68
CA SER A 2 -17.46 -1.36 4.27
C SER A 2 -16.41 -0.25 4.14
N VAL A 3 -15.71 -0.22 3.00
CA VAL A 3 -14.87 0.89 2.57
C VAL A 3 -15.45 1.41 1.25
N ARG A 4 -15.77 2.70 1.18
CA ARG A 4 -16.44 3.30 0.01
C ARG A 4 -15.65 4.48 -0.51
N LYS A 5 -15.47 4.54 -1.83
CA LYS A 5 -15.03 5.75 -2.53
C LYS A 5 -16.22 6.70 -2.62
N LEU A 6 -16.14 7.87 -2.01
CA LEU A 6 -17.17 8.92 -2.14
C LEU A 6 -16.88 9.80 -3.35
N ASP A 7 -15.61 10.17 -3.53
CA ASP A 7 -15.11 10.92 -4.69
C ASP A 7 -13.62 10.58 -4.94
N ASN A 8 -12.90 11.37 -5.74
CA ASN A 8 -11.49 11.10 -6.08
C ASN A 8 -10.51 11.32 -4.91
N ASN A 9 -10.90 12.06 -3.87
CA ASN A 9 -10.07 12.45 -2.74
C ASN A 9 -10.70 12.11 -1.37
N THR A 10 -11.90 11.52 -1.36
CA THR A 10 -12.63 11.18 -0.14
C THR A 10 -13.00 9.70 -0.09
N VAL A 11 -12.63 9.04 1.02
CA VAL A 11 -12.94 7.63 1.33
C VAL A 11 -13.67 7.54 2.66
N GLU A 12 -14.72 6.72 2.71
CA GLU A 12 -15.49 6.45 3.93
C GLU A 12 -15.23 5.02 4.43
N PHE A 13 -14.95 4.90 5.73
CA PHE A 13 -14.88 3.62 6.45
C PHE A 13 -16.09 3.47 7.36
N ARG A 14 -16.86 2.39 7.18
CA ARG A 14 -17.98 2.03 8.07
C ARG A 14 -17.65 0.78 8.87
N LEU A 15 -17.46 0.97 10.17
CA LEU A 15 -17.19 -0.11 11.12
C LEU A 15 -18.48 -0.85 11.49
N THR A 16 -18.38 -2.13 11.87
CA THR A 16 -19.52 -2.90 12.40
C THR A 16 -19.92 -2.46 13.80
N GLN A 17 -18.93 -2.02 14.58
CA GLN A 17 -19.07 -1.53 15.95
C GLN A 17 -18.10 -0.34 16.16
N PRO A 18 -18.38 0.56 17.11
CA PRO A 18 -17.45 1.63 17.45
C PRO A 18 -16.11 1.08 17.94
N ASP A 19 -15.00 1.57 17.36
CA ASP A 19 -13.63 1.29 17.79
C ASP A 19 -12.87 2.60 17.96
N ALA A 20 -12.53 2.94 19.20
CA ALA A 20 -11.80 4.16 19.53
C ALA A 20 -10.33 4.15 19.05
N SER A 21 -9.77 2.96 18.80
CA SER A 21 -8.38 2.78 18.36
C SER A 21 -8.25 2.76 16.83
N PHE A 22 -9.34 2.90 16.08
CA PHE A 22 -9.33 2.77 14.62
C PHE A 22 -8.33 3.71 13.93
N LEU A 23 -8.22 4.97 14.39
CA LEU A 23 -7.25 5.92 13.83
C LEU A 23 -5.80 5.48 14.08
N TRP A 24 -5.52 4.85 15.22
CA TRP A 24 -4.21 4.28 15.49
C TRP A 24 -3.89 3.11 14.56
N HIS A 25 -4.87 2.24 14.31
CA HIS A 25 -4.72 1.15 13.35
C HIS A 25 -4.35 1.65 11.95
N LEU A 26 -4.97 2.75 11.50
CA LEU A 26 -4.66 3.37 10.20
C LEU A 26 -3.24 3.96 10.13
N ALA A 27 -2.66 4.38 11.25
CA ALA A 27 -1.32 4.96 11.31
C ALA A 27 -0.20 3.90 11.36
N THR A 28 -0.55 2.61 11.41
CA THR A 28 0.44 1.53 11.45
C THR A 28 0.98 1.17 10.06
N HIS A 29 2.12 0.48 10.03
CA HIS A 29 2.78 0.07 8.79
C HIS A 29 1.94 -0.86 7.90
N TYR A 30 1.08 -1.70 8.48
CA TYR A 30 0.23 -2.63 7.71
C TYR A 30 -0.90 -1.93 6.96
N ALA A 31 -1.24 -0.69 7.34
CA ALA A 31 -2.26 0.12 6.68
C ALA A 31 -1.68 1.04 5.59
N SER A 32 -0.49 0.73 5.09
CA SER A 32 0.16 1.50 4.02
C SER A 32 -0.65 1.49 2.73
N VAL A 33 -0.78 2.64 2.08
CA VAL A 33 -1.54 2.78 0.83
C VAL A 33 -0.72 2.33 -0.37
N MET A 34 -1.25 1.36 -1.13
CA MET A 34 -0.61 0.82 -2.34
C MET A 34 -1.18 1.45 -3.62
N SER A 35 -0.41 1.43 -4.71
CA SER A 35 -0.85 1.92 -6.01
C SER A 35 -1.79 0.93 -6.71
N ALA A 36 -3.06 1.32 -6.87
CA ALA A 36 -4.05 0.55 -7.61
C ALA A 36 -3.72 0.47 -9.12
N GLU A 37 -3.12 1.52 -9.68
CA GLU A 37 -2.67 1.54 -11.08
C GLU A 37 -1.61 0.47 -11.33
N TYR A 38 -0.59 0.42 -10.46
CA TYR A 38 0.48 -0.55 -10.56
C TYR A 38 -0.03 -1.99 -10.39
N ALA A 39 -0.88 -2.23 -9.37
CA ALA A 39 -1.50 -3.54 -9.18
C ALA A 39 -2.31 -4.00 -10.40
N THR A 40 -3.03 -3.09 -11.06
CA THR A 40 -3.79 -3.38 -12.29
C THR A 40 -2.87 -3.71 -13.46
N GLN A 41 -1.75 -2.99 -13.60
CA GLN A 41 -0.75 -3.28 -14.64
C GLN A 41 -0.14 -4.67 -14.45
N LEU A 42 0.27 -5.02 -13.23
CA LEU A 42 0.83 -6.32 -12.91
C LEU A 42 -0.18 -7.46 -13.10
N ALA A 43 -1.45 -7.24 -12.72
CA ALA A 43 -2.50 -8.23 -12.92
C ALA A 43 -2.72 -8.54 -14.41
N LYS A 44 -2.64 -7.52 -15.29
CA LYS A 44 -2.71 -7.73 -16.74
C LYS A 44 -1.50 -8.49 -17.32
N GLN A 45 -0.39 -8.51 -16.59
CA GLN A 45 0.85 -9.18 -16.99
C GLN A 45 1.02 -10.55 -16.31
N ASP A 46 0.07 -10.98 -15.46
CA ASP A 46 0.18 -12.15 -14.58
C ASP A 46 1.46 -12.14 -13.71
N ARG A 47 1.79 -10.97 -13.16
CA ARG A 47 2.97 -10.74 -12.31
C ARG A 47 2.65 -10.06 -10.98
N GLN A 48 1.56 -10.46 -10.34
CA GLN A 48 1.07 -9.86 -9.09
C GLN A 48 2.10 -9.95 -7.95
N GLU A 49 2.98 -10.95 -7.96
CA GLU A 49 4.06 -11.12 -6.97
C GLU A 49 5.09 -9.99 -6.98
N LEU A 50 5.17 -9.23 -8.09
CA LEU A 50 6.03 -8.06 -8.15
C LEU A 50 5.52 -6.91 -7.28
N LEU A 51 4.24 -6.91 -6.89
CA LEU A 51 3.71 -5.90 -5.99
C LEU A 51 4.44 -5.90 -4.63
N ASP A 52 4.83 -7.07 -4.15
CA ASP A 52 5.59 -7.24 -2.90
C ASP A 52 7.11 -7.14 -3.11
N ARG A 53 7.61 -7.62 -4.25
CA ARG A 53 9.06 -7.66 -4.54
C ARG A 53 9.61 -6.33 -5.06
N GLN A 54 8.78 -5.55 -5.75
CA GLN A 54 9.11 -4.27 -6.38
C GLN A 54 8.04 -3.23 -5.98
N PRO A 55 8.01 -2.83 -4.70
CA PRO A 55 6.94 -1.96 -4.20
C PRO A 55 6.99 -0.57 -4.83
N VAL A 56 5.82 -0.08 -5.22
CA VAL A 56 5.59 1.32 -5.61
C VAL A 56 4.72 1.98 -4.55
N GLY A 57 5.27 2.98 -3.86
CA GLY A 57 4.58 3.70 -2.79
C GLY A 57 4.83 5.20 -2.86
N THR A 58 4.27 5.93 -1.88
CA THR A 58 4.35 7.39 -1.78
C THR A 58 5.28 7.87 -0.66
N GLY A 59 6.17 6.98 -0.19
CA GLY A 59 7.12 7.27 0.87
C GLY A 59 8.24 8.23 0.42
N PRO A 60 9.09 8.68 1.37
CA PRO A 60 10.19 9.59 1.06
C PRO A 60 11.36 8.94 0.30
N PHE A 61 11.34 7.61 0.13
CA PHE A 61 12.37 6.85 -0.55
C PHE A 61 11.76 5.76 -1.44
N LEU A 62 12.49 5.40 -2.50
CA LEU A 62 12.15 4.35 -3.45
C LEU A 62 13.15 3.20 -3.36
N LEU A 63 12.70 1.97 -3.57
CA LEU A 63 13.60 0.81 -3.69
C LEU A 63 14.41 0.90 -4.99
N SER A 64 15.74 0.86 -4.87
CA SER A 64 16.66 0.89 -6.02
C SER A 64 17.26 -0.49 -6.30
N GLU A 65 17.78 -1.16 -5.29
CA GLU A 65 18.36 -2.51 -5.44
C GLU A 65 18.11 -3.34 -4.19
N ASN A 66 17.75 -4.62 -4.37
CA ASN A 66 17.62 -5.58 -3.28
C ASN A 66 18.40 -6.84 -3.64
N ARG A 67 19.45 -7.13 -2.87
CA ARG A 67 20.19 -8.38 -2.94
C ARG A 67 20.02 -9.13 -1.63
N ALA A 68 19.23 -10.19 -1.68
CA ALA A 68 18.95 -11.04 -0.53
C ALA A 68 20.26 -11.51 0.14
N GLY A 69 20.35 -11.35 1.45
CA GLY A 69 21.54 -11.70 2.24
C GLY A 69 22.74 -10.76 2.08
N GLN A 70 22.61 -9.65 1.33
CA GLN A 70 23.69 -8.70 1.11
C GLN A 70 23.29 -7.28 1.51
N TYR A 71 22.41 -6.64 0.74
CA TYR A 71 22.02 -5.25 0.97
C TYR A 71 20.69 -4.86 0.32
N ILE A 72 20.11 -3.77 0.84
CA ILE A 72 18.99 -3.06 0.25
C ILE A 72 19.44 -1.61 0.03
N ARG A 73 19.28 -1.09 -1.19
CA ARG A 73 19.58 0.29 -1.56
C ARG A 73 18.28 1.06 -1.78
N LEU A 74 18.19 2.21 -1.14
CA LEU A 74 17.10 3.16 -1.29
C LEU A 74 17.61 4.44 -1.95
N GLN A 75 16.77 5.07 -2.75
CA GLN A 75 17.02 6.38 -3.38
C GLN A 75 15.95 7.38 -2.93
N ARG A 76 16.31 8.67 -2.89
CA ARG A 76 15.39 9.78 -2.58
C ARG A 76 14.81 10.34 -3.87
#